data_AF-A0A6P7KUT9-F1
#
_entry.id   AF-A0A6P7KUT9-F1
#
_cell.length_a   1.000
_cell.length_b   1.000
_cell.length_c   1.000
_cell.angle_alpha   90.00
_cell.angle_beta   90.00
_cell.angle_gamma   90.00
#
_symmetry.space_group_name_H-M   'P 1'
#
loop_
_entity.id
_entity.type
_entity.pdbx_description
1 polymer ?
#
loop_
_entity_poly.entity_id
_entity_poly.type
_entity_poly.pdbx_seq_one_letter_code
_entity_poly.pdbx_strand_id
1 'polypeptide(L)'
;MSGLDQDQRVHRGCRDKTTVANDSSETCEPAKQPLHGLKLASHAVLEKAQQRGRLKCSKCGGSRMFFCYTCCSLVGVSLQEIPSVKLPIKIDIIKHPNETDGKSTAIHAKLLAPSDVTIYTYPCIPELNKHKVVLVFPGPQAVSIQEMVQCLRNKIDSGPHNRFSEPCVKRLKREDVTDATHNENSSKSGPRDEKEISKSRVFPLQQVVFIDSTWNQTSKISTDERLQDLVQVELKMRKTCFWRHQKGKPDTYLSTIEAIFYFLKDFHEHCLVQDYHGEYDNLLFFYSYLHSVVTKAKTLAGKC
;
A
#
# COMPACT_ATOMS: atom_id res chain seq x y z
N MET A 1 42.61 7.75 60.46
CA MET A 1 41.67 7.59 59.34
C MET A 1 42.35 6.70 58.31
N SER A 2 42.36 5.39 58.54
CA SER A 2 41.42 4.39 58.00
C SER A 2 41.82 3.94 56.58
N GLY A 3 42.35 2.72 56.46
CA GLY A 3 42.62 2.08 55.16
C GLY A 3 43.56 0.85 55.23
N LEU A 4 43.09 -0.25 55.84
CA LEU A 4 43.52 -1.64 55.65
C LEU A 4 42.32 -2.33 54.92
N ASP A 5 42.40 -3.33 54.06
CA ASP A 5 43.31 -4.47 53.96
C ASP A 5 43.20 -5.14 52.56
N GLN A 6 44.25 -5.87 52.18
CA GLN A 6 44.26 -6.90 51.14
C GLN A 6 43.68 -8.21 51.70
N ASP A 7 43.00 -9.02 50.88
CA ASP A 7 43.28 -10.47 50.94
C ASP A 7 42.88 -11.22 49.65
N GLN A 8 43.79 -12.09 49.20
CA GLN A 8 43.58 -13.13 48.20
C GLN A 8 43.08 -14.39 48.90
N ARG A 9 42.08 -15.11 48.37
CA ARG A 9 41.96 -16.56 48.62
C ARG A 9 41.42 -17.34 47.42
N VAL A 10 42.22 -18.33 47.04
CA VAL A 10 41.94 -19.46 46.16
C VAL A 10 41.06 -20.46 46.89
N HIS A 11 40.06 -21.06 46.23
CA HIS A 11 39.63 -22.44 46.54
C HIS A 11 38.94 -23.14 45.35
N ARG A 12 39.40 -24.36 45.09
CA ARG A 12 38.89 -25.37 44.14
C ARG A 12 37.64 -26.09 44.70
N GLY A 13 36.71 -26.42 43.80
CA GLY A 13 36.19 -27.79 43.63
C GLY A 13 34.78 -28.14 44.15
N CYS A 14 33.86 -28.43 43.22
CA CYS A 14 33.28 -29.79 42.96
C CYS A 14 31.75 -29.81 42.68
N ARG A 15 31.44 -30.27 41.45
CA ARG A 15 30.37 -31.16 40.95
C ARG A 15 28.85 -30.88 41.09
N ASP A 16 28.24 -31.00 39.90
CA ASP A 16 27.00 -31.68 39.53
C ASP A 16 25.66 -31.19 40.08
N LYS A 17 24.97 -30.41 39.24
CA LYS A 17 23.51 -30.53 39.10
C LYS A 17 23.13 -30.57 37.62
N THR A 18 22.63 -31.74 37.25
CA THR A 18 21.99 -32.15 36.00
C THR A 18 21.02 -31.07 35.48
N THR A 19 21.38 -30.45 34.35
CA THR A 19 20.45 -29.67 33.52
C THR A 19 19.58 -30.62 32.71
N VAL A 20 18.29 -30.66 33.03
CA VAL A 20 17.27 -31.28 32.19
C VAL A 20 17.09 -30.38 30.96
N ALA A 21 17.51 -30.90 29.81
CA ALA A 21 17.25 -30.30 28.51
C ALA A 21 15.75 -30.39 28.22
N ASN A 22 15.06 -29.25 28.16
CA ASN A 22 13.77 -29.15 27.49
C ASN A 22 14.05 -28.71 26.05
N ASP A 23 14.32 -29.70 25.22
CA ASP A 23 14.42 -29.59 23.77
C ASP A 23 13.01 -29.34 23.22
N SER A 24 12.59 -28.08 23.28
CA SER A 24 11.41 -27.61 22.56
C SER A 24 11.92 -27.26 21.18
N SER A 25 11.79 -28.21 20.27
CA SER A 25 11.96 -28.05 18.85
C SER A 25 11.01 -26.98 18.32
N GLU A 26 11.40 -25.71 18.47
CA GLU A 26 10.97 -24.68 17.53
C GLU A 26 11.64 -25.03 16.21
N THR A 27 10.93 -25.81 15.39
CA THR A 27 11.17 -25.87 13.96
C THR A 27 11.10 -24.44 13.47
N CYS A 28 12.27 -23.85 13.29
CA CYS A 28 12.46 -22.58 12.62
C CYS A 28 12.04 -22.79 11.16
N GLU A 29 10.73 -22.66 10.91
CA GLU A 29 10.18 -22.54 9.58
C GLU A 29 11.00 -21.46 8.86
N PRO A 30 11.67 -21.77 7.74
CA PRO A 30 12.48 -20.79 7.05
C PRO A 30 11.56 -19.63 6.71
N ALA A 31 11.85 -18.46 7.28
CA ALA A 31 11.07 -17.25 7.08
C ALA A 31 10.81 -17.08 5.58
N LYS A 32 9.55 -17.23 5.16
CA LYS A 32 9.13 -17.08 3.76
C LYS A 32 9.77 -15.81 3.23
N GLN A 33 10.57 -15.92 2.16
CA GLN A 33 11.29 -14.77 1.64
C GLN A 33 10.28 -13.65 1.37
N PRO A 34 10.51 -12.45 1.92
CA PRO A 34 9.60 -11.34 1.69
C PRO A 34 9.48 -11.09 0.18
N LEU A 35 8.26 -10.88 -0.31
CA LEU A 35 7.94 -10.68 -1.75
C LEU A 35 7.96 -11.95 -2.63
N HIS A 36 7.83 -13.15 -2.05
CA HIS A 36 7.75 -14.40 -2.83
C HIS A 36 6.49 -14.46 -3.71
N GLY A 37 6.65 -14.91 -4.96
CA GLY A 37 5.54 -15.15 -5.89
C GLY A 37 5.11 -13.95 -6.76
N LEU A 38 5.82 -12.82 -6.69
CA LEU A 38 5.58 -11.69 -7.58
C LEU A 38 6.07 -11.96 -9.02
N LYS A 39 5.27 -11.57 -10.01
CA LYS A 39 5.61 -11.59 -11.44
C LYS A 39 6.31 -10.30 -11.86
N LEU A 40 7.57 -10.18 -11.43
CA LEU A 40 8.40 -9.02 -11.74
C LEU A 40 9.10 -9.15 -13.10
N ALA A 41 9.26 -8.02 -13.78
CA ALA A 41 10.17 -7.91 -14.91
C ALA A 41 11.63 -8.14 -14.47
N SER A 42 12.48 -8.56 -15.40
CA SER A 42 13.91 -8.81 -15.12
C SER A 42 14.63 -7.55 -14.65
N HIS A 43 15.45 -7.68 -13.60
CA HIS A 43 16.29 -6.60 -13.09
C HIS A 43 17.60 -6.39 -13.86
N ALA A 44 17.83 -7.09 -14.98
CA ALA A 44 19.08 -7.03 -15.73
C ALA A 44 19.52 -5.59 -16.10
N VAL A 45 18.57 -4.70 -16.41
CA VAL A 45 18.86 -3.28 -16.67
C VAL A 45 19.44 -2.58 -15.44
N LEU A 46 18.92 -2.88 -14.24
CA LEU A 46 19.39 -2.31 -12.98
C LEU A 46 20.77 -2.85 -12.61
N GLU A 47 21.04 -4.13 -12.89
CA GLU A 47 22.37 -4.73 -12.70
C GLU A 47 23.42 -4.07 -13.58
N LYS A 48 23.12 -3.88 -14.88
CA LYS A 48 23.99 -3.14 -15.81
C LYS A 48 24.18 -1.69 -15.39
N ALA A 49 23.14 -1.02 -14.90
CA ALA A 49 23.25 0.33 -14.35
C ALA A 49 24.12 0.36 -13.09
N GLN A 50 23.99 -0.61 -12.19
CA GLN A 50 24.81 -0.71 -10.99
C GLN A 50 26.30 -0.89 -11.30
N GLN A 51 26.63 -1.70 -12.32
CA GLN A 51 28.01 -1.90 -12.78
C GLN A 51 28.62 -0.61 -13.37
N ARG A 52 27.83 0.19 -14.09
CA ARG A 52 28.26 1.49 -14.61
C ARG A 52 28.46 2.55 -13.53
N GLY A 53 27.84 2.36 -12.36
CA GLY A 53 27.95 3.28 -11.24
C GLY A 53 27.05 4.52 -11.36
N ARG A 54 27.26 5.49 -10.47
CA ARG A 54 26.38 6.65 -10.36
C ARG A 54 26.61 7.65 -11.50
N LEU A 55 25.52 8.18 -12.04
CA LEU A 55 25.51 9.21 -13.07
C LEU A 55 24.87 10.50 -12.58
N LYS A 56 25.09 11.59 -13.30
CA LYS A 56 24.53 12.92 -13.00
C LYS A 56 23.11 13.03 -13.58
N CYS A 57 22.16 13.49 -12.76
CA CYS A 57 20.82 13.82 -13.24
C CYS A 57 20.91 15.02 -14.19
N SER A 58 20.27 14.92 -15.37
CA SER A 58 20.26 15.99 -16.37
C SER A 58 19.52 17.26 -15.92
N LYS A 59 18.61 17.15 -14.94
CA LYS A 59 17.82 18.28 -14.43
C LYS A 59 18.51 19.05 -13.30
N CYS A 60 19.01 18.35 -12.28
CA CYS A 60 19.59 19.00 -11.09
C CYS A 60 21.09 18.75 -10.88
N GLY A 61 21.75 17.98 -11.74
CA GLY A 61 23.17 17.62 -11.58
C GLY A 61 23.48 16.68 -10.41
N GLY A 62 22.47 16.20 -9.67
CA GLY A 62 22.65 15.27 -8.56
C GLY A 62 23.23 13.93 -9.02
N SER A 63 24.24 13.40 -8.32
CA SER A 63 24.77 12.04 -8.57
C SER A 63 23.82 10.98 -8.02
N ARG A 64 23.33 10.08 -8.88
CA ARG A 64 22.28 9.09 -8.60
C ARG A 64 22.59 7.77 -9.32
N MET A 65 22.05 6.65 -8.81
CA MET A 65 22.27 5.34 -9.42
C MET A 65 21.24 5.04 -10.53
N PHE A 66 19.95 4.93 -10.16
CA PHE A 66 18.87 4.52 -11.09
C PHE A 66 17.87 5.65 -11.39
N PHE A 67 17.69 6.57 -10.45
CA PHE A 67 16.71 7.64 -10.54
C PHE A 67 17.05 8.79 -9.60
N CYS A 68 16.57 9.98 -9.97
CA CYS A 68 16.67 11.18 -9.17
C CYS A 68 15.42 11.36 -8.32
N TYR A 69 15.59 11.20 -7.00
CA TYR A 69 14.55 11.41 -6.00
C TYR A 69 14.06 12.86 -5.87
N THR A 70 14.82 13.84 -6.37
CA THR A 70 14.43 15.26 -6.35
C THR A 70 13.64 15.64 -7.60
N CYS A 71 14.08 15.19 -8.78
CA CYS A 71 13.46 15.56 -10.06
C CYS A 71 12.44 14.55 -10.57
N CYS A 72 12.21 13.46 -9.82
CA CYS A 72 11.34 12.36 -10.19
C CYS A 72 11.59 11.82 -11.61
N SER A 73 12.87 11.59 -11.95
CA SER A 73 13.29 11.16 -13.29
C SER A 73 14.29 10.02 -13.24
N LEU A 74 14.31 9.17 -14.28
CA LEU A 74 15.29 8.10 -14.42
C LEU A 74 16.71 8.67 -14.61
N VAL A 75 17.70 7.90 -14.17
CA VAL A 75 19.15 8.19 -14.32
C VAL A 75 19.85 6.87 -14.64
N GLY A 76 20.59 6.82 -15.75
CA GLY A 76 21.31 5.61 -16.17
C GLY A 76 20.45 4.49 -16.72
N VAL A 77 19.13 4.64 -16.75
CA VAL A 77 18.18 3.72 -17.38
C VAL A 77 17.15 4.51 -18.20
N SER A 78 16.60 3.91 -19.24
CA SER A 78 15.56 4.51 -20.07
C SER A 78 14.16 3.97 -19.75
N LEU A 79 13.13 4.72 -20.14
CA LEU A 79 11.72 4.34 -19.94
C LEU A 79 11.34 3.03 -20.66
N GLN A 80 12.03 2.69 -21.76
CA GLN A 80 11.77 1.48 -22.54
C GLN A 80 12.36 0.23 -21.91
N GLU A 81 13.34 0.38 -21.02
CA GLU A 81 14.05 -0.74 -20.40
C GLU A 81 13.44 -1.14 -19.04
N ILE A 82 12.53 -0.34 -18.49
CA ILE A 82 11.85 -0.61 -17.23
C ILE A 82 10.36 -0.91 -17.47
N PRO A 83 9.69 -1.68 -16.59
CA PRO A 83 8.27 -1.92 -16.75
C PRO A 83 7.46 -0.62 -16.55
N SER A 84 6.37 -0.50 -17.30
CA SER A 84 5.34 0.53 -17.10
C SER A 84 4.09 -0.14 -16.54
N VAL A 85 3.52 0.43 -15.49
CA VAL A 85 2.34 -0.07 -14.80
C VAL A 85 1.18 0.89 -15.01
N LYS A 86 0.04 0.37 -15.47
CA LYS A 86 -1.22 1.11 -15.58
C LYS A 86 -2.05 0.84 -14.32
N LEU A 87 -2.49 1.89 -13.65
CA LEU A 87 -3.28 1.75 -12.43
C LEU A 87 -4.78 1.84 -12.72
N PRO A 88 -5.63 1.12 -11.95
CA PRO A 88 -7.08 1.19 -12.08
C PRO A 88 -7.65 2.50 -11.49
N ILE A 89 -6.81 3.28 -10.79
CA ILE A 89 -7.20 4.47 -10.05
C ILE A 89 -6.05 5.48 -10.00
N LYS A 90 -6.37 6.77 -9.87
CA LYS A 90 -5.37 7.83 -9.67
C LYS A 90 -4.85 7.80 -8.23
N ILE A 91 -3.55 8.05 -8.08
CA ILE A 91 -2.87 8.08 -6.79
C ILE A 91 -2.19 9.43 -6.62
N ASP A 92 -2.54 10.10 -5.52
CA ASP A 92 -1.86 11.30 -5.08
C ASP A 92 -1.07 10.99 -3.81
N ILE A 93 0.21 11.38 -3.79
CA ILE A 93 1.09 11.18 -2.65
C ILE A 93 1.44 12.55 -2.07
N ILE A 94 1.05 12.79 -0.82
CA ILE A 94 1.43 14.00 -0.08
C ILE A 94 2.71 13.69 0.70
N LYS A 95 3.83 14.16 0.17
CA LYS A 95 5.15 13.98 0.75
C LYS A 95 5.47 15.07 1.75
N HIS A 96 5.93 14.68 2.94
CA HIS A 96 6.42 15.61 3.94
C HIS A 96 7.74 16.27 3.49
N PRO A 97 7.93 17.58 3.67
CA PRO A 97 9.12 18.30 3.20
C PRO A 97 10.41 17.82 3.88
N ASN A 98 10.32 17.36 5.13
CA ASN A 98 11.48 16.83 5.87
C ASN A 98 11.67 15.31 5.67
N GLU A 99 10.85 14.65 4.85
CA GLU A 99 11.09 13.26 4.49
C GLU A 99 12.37 13.17 3.66
N THR A 100 13.28 12.28 4.02
CA THR A 100 14.56 12.16 3.32
C THR A 100 14.33 11.56 1.94
N ASP A 101 14.51 12.33 0.88
CA ASP A 101 14.21 11.88 -0.49
C ASP A 101 14.91 10.57 -0.87
N GLY A 102 16.15 10.36 -0.42
CA GLY A 102 16.88 9.12 -0.68
C GLY A 102 16.32 7.89 0.05
N LYS A 103 15.37 8.06 0.98
CA LYS A 103 14.67 7.01 1.74
C LYS A 103 13.22 6.81 1.31
N SER A 104 12.59 7.84 0.75
CA SER A 104 11.23 7.74 0.21
C SER A 104 11.13 6.67 -0.88
N THR A 105 10.10 5.84 -0.78
CA THR A 105 9.76 4.84 -1.80
C THR A 105 8.63 5.30 -2.71
N ALA A 106 8.02 6.47 -2.43
CA ALA A 106 6.96 7.06 -3.24
C ALA A 106 7.38 7.27 -4.71
N ILE A 107 8.66 7.62 -4.93
CA ILE A 107 9.20 7.82 -6.27
C ILE A 107 9.09 6.57 -7.16
N HIS A 108 9.13 5.35 -6.58
CA HIS A 108 9.00 4.14 -7.37
C HIS A 108 7.65 4.13 -8.13
N ALA A 109 6.57 4.46 -7.43
CA ALA A 109 5.24 4.56 -8.03
C ALA A 109 5.20 5.62 -9.13
N LYS A 110 5.82 6.80 -8.90
CA LYS A 110 5.85 7.88 -9.90
C LYS A 110 6.62 7.50 -11.17
N LEU A 111 7.71 6.75 -11.05
CA LEU A 111 8.52 6.34 -12.20
C LEU A 111 7.85 5.22 -13.00
N LEU A 112 7.17 4.30 -12.32
CA LEU A 112 6.58 3.10 -12.92
C LEU A 112 5.16 3.33 -13.44
N ALA A 113 4.41 4.28 -12.85
CA ALA A 113 3.06 4.65 -13.27
C ALA A 113 2.90 6.18 -13.42
N PRO A 114 3.70 6.84 -14.28
CA PRO A 114 3.81 8.30 -14.32
C PRO A 114 2.51 9.03 -14.67
N SER A 115 1.62 8.39 -15.43
CA SER A 115 0.33 8.93 -15.84
C SER A 115 -0.75 8.84 -14.76
N ASP A 116 -0.57 7.97 -13.76
CA ASP A 116 -1.57 7.68 -12.74
C ASP A 116 -1.16 8.10 -11.33
N VAL A 117 0.13 8.42 -11.12
CA VAL A 117 0.67 8.83 -9.82
C VAL A 117 1.16 10.27 -9.87
N THR A 118 0.76 11.09 -8.89
CA THR A 118 1.29 12.44 -8.69
C THR A 118 1.84 12.58 -7.28
N ILE A 119 3.00 13.25 -7.14
CA ILE A 119 3.62 13.52 -5.84
C ILE A 119 3.56 15.02 -5.61
N TYR A 120 3.01 15.42 -4.46
CA TYR A 120 2.99 16.80 -4.00
C TYR A 120 3.82 16.94 -2.73
N THR A 121 4.53 18.05 -2.59
CA THR A 121 5.26 18.37 -1.35
C THR A 121 4.38 19.23 -0.45
N TYR A 122 4.12 18.76 0.76
CA TYR A 122 3.37 19.51 1.77
C TYR A 122 4.04 20.87 2.05
N PRO A 123 3.29 22.00 2.13
CA PRO A 123 1.83 22.11 2.31
C PRO A 123 0.98 22.14 1.03
N CYS A 124 1.55 21.83 -0.14
CA CYS A 124 0.80 21.82 -1.40
C CYS A 124 -0.06 20.54 -1.48
N ILE A 125 -1.33 20.59 -1.06
CA ILE A 125 -2.31 19.52 -1.26
C ILE A 125 -3.24 19.97 -2.38
N PRO A 126 -3.50 19.11 -3.40
CA PRO A 126 -4.42 19.46 -4.48
C PRO A 126 -5.86 19.63 -3.98
N GLU A 127 -6.72 20.22 -4.79
CA GLU A 127 -8.16 20.25 -4.50
C GLU A 127 -8.74 18.84 -4.64
N LEU A 128 -9.35 18.33 -3.57
CA LEU A 128 -9.85 16.97 -3.49
C LEU A 128 -11.38 16.94 -3.51
N ASN A 129 -11.96 16.13 -4.42
CA ASN A 129 -13.38 15.83 -4.36
C ASN A 129 -13.64 14.79 -3.24
N LYS A 130 -14.06 15.27 -2.07
CA LYS A 130 -14.27 14.47 -0.85
C LYS A 130 -15.25 13.29 -1.01
N HIS A 131 -16.09 13.28 -2.04
CA HIS A 131 -17.05 12.19 -2.33
C HIS A 131 -16.46 11.08 -3.23
N LYS A 132 -15.29 11.32 -3.85
CA LYS A 132 -14.65 10.40 -4.80
C LYS A 132 -13.19 10.11 -4.47
N VAL A 133 -12.71 10.63 -3.35
CA VAL A 133 -11.35 10.51 -2.87
C VAL A 133 -11.34 9.84 -1.51
N VAL A 134 -10.39 8.94 -1.29
CA VAL A 134 -10.13 8.33 0.02
C VAL A 134 -8.69 8.54 0.44
N LEU A 135 -8.44 8.52 1.74
CA LEU A 135 -7.10 8.59 2.33
C LEU A 135 -6.73 7.20 2.86
N VAL A 136 -5.62 6.63 2.41
CA VAL A 136 -5.07 5.41 3.01
C VAL A 136 -4.23 5.82 4.21
N PHE A 137 -4.81 5.69 5.39
CA PHE A 137 -4.17 6.03 6.66
C PHE A 137 -4.90 5.32 7.81
N PRO A 138 -4.19 4.68 8.75
CA PRO A 138 -4.82 4.07 9.92
C PRO A 138 -5.35 5.15 10.87
N GLY A 139 -6.55 4.93 11.42
CA GLY A 139 -7.20 5.90 12.29
C GLY A 139 -8.38 5.28 13.05
N PRO A 140 -8.86 5.93 14.12
CA PRO A 140 -9.94 5.40 14.95
C PRO A 140 -11.28 5.25 14.22
N GLN A 141 -11.45 5.94 13.09
CA GLN A 141 -12.63 5.89 12.23
C GLN A 141 -12.29 5.33 10.84
N ALA A 142 -11.11 4.72 10.68
CA ALA A 142 -10.73 4.10 9.42
C ALA A 142 -11.56 2.84 9.17
N VAL A 143 -11.89 2.61 7.90
CA VAL A 143 -12.68 1.47 7.46
C VAL A 143 -11.85 0.53 6.61
N SER A 144 -12.31 -0.71 6.43
CA SER A 144 -11.68 -1.64 5.50
C SER A 144 -11.93 -1.22 4.03
N ILE A 145 -11.14 -1.77 3.10
CA ILE A 145 -11.34 -1.58 1.66
C ILE A 145 -12.73 -2.08 1.19
N GLN A 146 -13.28 -3.10 1.85
CA GLN A 146 -14.60 -3.64 1.53
C GLN A 146 -15.72 -2.66 1.91
N GLU A 147 -15.61 -2.04 3.10
CA GLU A 147 -16.59 -1.09 3.63
C GLU A 147 -16.48 0.30 2.96
N MET A 148 -15.29 0.66 2.49
CA MET A 148 -15.00 1.92 1.78
C MET A 148 -16.05 2.25 0.71
N VAL A 149 -16.42 1.26 -0.12
CA VAL A 149 -17.37 1.46 -1.21
C VAL A 149 -18.74 1.91 -0.68
N GLN A 150 -19.20 1.32 0.41
CA GLN A 150 -20.49 1.69 1.03
C GLN A 150 -20.42 3.08 1.67
N CYS A 151 -19.32 3.41 2.34
CA CYS A 151 -19.11 4.75 2.91
C CYS A 151 -19.18 5.85 1.85
N LEU A 152 -18.56 5.62 0.68
CA LEU A 152 -18.59 6.57 -0.43
C LEU A 152 -19.98 6.75 -1.02
N ARG A 153 -20.76 5.67 -1.16
CA ARG A 153 -22.17 5.75 -1.62
C ARG A 153 -23.04 6.55 -0.64
N ASN A 154 -22.94 6.23 0.66
CA ASN A 154 -23.68 6.95 1.69
C ASN A 154 -23.38 8.46 1.68
N LYS A 155 -22.12 8.86 1.43
CA LYS A 155 -21.71 10.27 1.32
C LYS A 155 -22.27 10.99 0.09
N ILE A 156 -22.62 10.27 -0.97
CA ILE A 156 -23.28 10.84 -2.16
C ILE A 156 -24.77 11.05 -1.86
N ASP A 157 -25.40 10.05 -1.25
CA ASP A 157 -26.84 10.07 -0.94
C ASP A 157 -27.19 11.10 0.14
N SER A 158 -26.25 11.40 1.05
CA SER A 158 -26.41 12.39 2.13
C SER A 158 -26.01 13.83 1.75
N GLY A 159 -25.79 14.11 0.46
CA GLY A 159 -25.55 15.47 -0.04
C GLY A 159 -26.71 16.46 0.25
N PRO A 160 -26.51 17.79 0.09
CA PRO A 160 -27.30 18.83 0.76
C PRO A 160 -28.79 18.96 0.36
N HIS A 161 -29.33 18.08 -0.49
CA HIS A 161 -30.63 18.30 -1.13
C HIS A 161 -31.73 17.29 -0.80
N ASN A 162 -31.55 16.35 0.13
CA ASN A 162 -32.60 15.40 0.49
C ASN A 162 -33.17 15.60 1.91
N ARG A 163 -33.68 16.81 2.19
CA ARG A 163 -34.55 17.08 3.36
C ARG A 163 -36.05 17.05 3.03
N PHE A 164 -36.44 16.56 1.85
CA PHE A 164 -37.85 16.38 1.50
C PHE A 164 -38.05 15.07 0.76
N SER A 165 -37.96 13.97 1.50
CA SER A 165 -38.69 12.77 1.15
C SER A 165 -39.44 12.32 2.39
N GLU A 166 -40.72 12.69 2.43
CA GLU A 166 -41.69 12.21 3.40
C GLU A 166 -41.64 10.68 3.52
N PRO A 167 -41.83 10.11 4.72
CA PRO A 167 -41.85 8.68 4.88
C PRO A 167 -43.11 8.10 4.21
N CYS A 168 -42.93 7.29 3.16
CA CYS A 168 -44.02 6.55 2.55
C CYS A 168 -44.67 5.64 3.60
N VAL A 169 -45.92 5.93 3.89
CA VAL A 169 -46.77 5.25 4.87
C VAL A 169 -46.91 3.77 4.50
N LYS A 170 -46.73 2.89 5.48
CA LYS A 170 -47.03 1.46 5.42
C LYS A 170 -48.47 1.24 4.95
N ARG A 171 -48.71 0.39 3.95
CA ARG A 171 -50.04 -0.22 3.76
C ARG A 171 -49.96 -1.71 3.43
N LEU A 172 -50.85 -2.42 4.11
CA LEU A 172 -50.95 -3.85 4.35
C LEU A 172 -51.24 -4.72 3.11
N LYS A 173 -50.81 -5.96 3.27
CA LYS A 173 -51.20 -7.23 2.62
C LYS A 173 -52.72 -7.38 2.41
N ARG A 174 -53.13 -7.86 1.24
CA ARG A 174 -54.31 -8.73 1.05
C ARG A 174 -54.19 -9.56 -0.24
N GLU A 175 -54.44 -10.86 -0.12
CA GLU A 175 -54.41 -11.87 -1.19
C GLU A 175 -55.81 -12.04 -1.85
N ASP A 176 -55.74 -12.46 -3.12
CA ASP A 176 -56.65 -13.22 -4.01
C ASP A 176 -58.13 -12.87 -4.21
N VAL A 177 -58.55 -12.85 -5.49
CA VAL A 177 -59.29 -13.97 -6.15
C VAL A 177 -59.58 -13.65 -7.65
N THR A 178 -59.16 -14.60 -8.50
CA THR A 178 -59.60 -15.05 -9.86
C THR A 178 -60.26 -14.11 -10.88
N ASP A 179 -59.80 -14.13 -12.13
CA ASP A 179 -60.51 -14.83 -13.23
C ASP A 179 -59.61 -15.10 -14.45
N ALA A 180 -59.89 -16.19 -15.15
CA ALA A 180 -59.12 -16.74 -16.26
C ALA A 180 -59.63 -16.25 -17.62
N THR A 181 -58.74 -15.93 -18.57
CA THR A 181 -58.98 -16.26 -19.99
C THR A 181 -57.65 -16.36 -20.75
N HIS A 182 -57.50 -17.48 -21.46
CA HIS A 182 -56.38 -17.84 -22.30
C HIS A 182 -56.24 -16.94 -23.53
N ASN A 183 -55.00 -16.66 -23.95
CA ASN A 183 -54.65 -16.83 -25.36
C ASN A 183 -53.14 -17.05 -25.53
N GLU A 184 -52.80 -18.23 -26.04
CA GLU A 184 -51.45 -18.59 -26.48
C GLU A 184 -51.18 -17.94 -27.85
N ASN A 185 -49.99 -17.37 -28.03
CA ASN A 185 -49.25 -17.54 -29.29
C ASN A 185 -47.77 -17.18 -29.12
N SER A 186 -46.95 -18.24 -29.09
CA SER A 186 -45.72 -18.42 -29.85
C SER A 186 -44.67 -17.29 -29.86
N SER A 187 -43.67 -17.46 -29.00
CA SER A 187 -42.26 -17.64 -29.40
C SER A 187 -41.65 -16.72 -30.46
N LYS A 188 -40.98 -15.66 -30.03
CA LYS A 188 -39.63 -15.33 -30.53
C LYS A 188 -38.73 -14.85 -29.38
N SER A 189 -37.87 -15.77 -28.97
CA SER A 189 -36.66 -15.55 -28.19
C SER A 189 -35.68 -14.67 -28.96
N GLY A 190 -35.60 -13.39 -28.58
CA GLY A 190 -34.41 -12.58 -28.81
C GLY A 190 -33.50 -12.67 -27.58
N PRO A 191 -32.18 -12.84 -27.72
CA PRO A 191 -31.29 -12.79 -26.57
C PRO A 191 -31.42 -11.39 -25.96
N ARG A 192 -31.97 -11.33 -24.75
CA ARG A 192 -31.92 -10.11 -23.95
C ARG A 192 -30.46 -9.76 -23.79
N ASP A 193 -30.11 -8.52 -24.13
CA ASP A 193 -28.77 -7.98 -23.98
C ASP A 193 -28.25 -8.18 -22.55
N GLU A 194 -27.52 -9.27 -22.33
CA GLU A 194 -26.68 -9.52 -21.14
C GLU A 194 -25.43 -8.62 -21.11
N LYS A 195 -25.38 -7.58 -21.96
CA LYS A 195 -24.21 -6.72 -22.15
C LYS A 195 -24.25 -5.38 -21.42
N GLU A 196 -25.17 -5.17 -20.47
CA GLU A 196 -25.18 -3.95 -19.62
C GLU A 196 -25.21 -4.21 -18.10
N ILE A 197 -24.75 -5.37 -17.62
CA ILE A 197 -24.50 -5.64 -16.17
C ILE A 197 -22.98 -5.73 -15.89
N SER A 198 -22.19 -4.88 -16.52
CA SER A 198 -20.72 -4.86 -16.36
C SER A 198 -20.11 -3.46 -16.22
N LYS A 199 -20.95 -2.41 -16.14
CA LYS A 199 -20.49 -1.06 -15.78
C LYS A 199 -20.30 -0.94 -14.27
N SER A 200 -19.11 -1.34 -13.82
CA SER A 200 -18.38 -0.85 -12.64
C SER A 200 -19.10 -0.82 -11.28
N ARG A 201 -18.85 -1.84 -10.45
CA ARG A 201 -19.11 -1.81 -8.99
C ARG A 201 -18.21 -0.82 -8.22
N VAL A 202 -17.35 -0.08 -8.93
CA VAL A 202 -16.33 0.86 -8.41
C VAL A 202 -16.84 2.30 -8.32
N PHE A 203 -18.03 2.57 -8.86
CA PHE A 203 -18.68 3.87 -8.68
C PHE A 203 -18.89 4.12 -7.18
N PRO A 204 -18.23 5.12 -6.54
CA PRO A 204 -17.80 6.41 -7.12
C PRO A 204 -16.29 6.75 -7.02
N LEU A 205 -15.41 5.82 -6.65
CA LEU A 205 -14.02 6.14 -6.31
C LEU A 205 -13.20 6.51 -7.57
N GLN A 206 -12.54 7.67 -7.54
CA GLN A 206 -11.70 8.16 -8.64
C GLN A 206 -10.23 8.31 -8.29
N GLN A 207 -9.92 8.51 -7.00
CA GLN A 207 -8.57 8.82 -6.57
C GLN A 207 -8.31 8.39 -5.12
N VAL A 208 -7.06 8.07 -4.83
CA VAL A 208 -6.58 7.68 -3.51
C VAL A 208 -5.42 8.55 -3.10
N VAL A 209 -5.43 9.01 -1.85
CA VAL A 209 -4.35 9.79 -1.26
C VAL A 209 -3.52 8.91 -0.33
N PHE A 210 -2.20 9.01 -0.44
CA PHE A 210 -1.23 8.43 0.48
C PHE A 210 -0.36 9.53 1.09
N ILE A 211 0.18 9.28 2.28
CA ILE A 211 1.13 10.18 2.95
C ILE A 211 2.52 9.55 2.89
N ASP A 212 3.50 10.27 2.33
CA ASP A 212 4.92 9.87 2.33
C ASP A 212 5.69 10.66 3.39
N SER A 213 5.85 10.05 4.57
CA SER A 213 6.57 10.65 5.69
C SER A 213 7.03 9.59 6.69
N THR A 214 7.97 9.96 7.56
CA THR A 214 8.20 9.20 8.78
C THR A 214 6.96 9.22 9.69
N TRP A 215 6.70 8.11 10.39
CA TRP A 215 5.61 8.01 11.36
C TRP A 215 5.63 9.08 12.47
N ASN A 216 6.80 9.62 12.81
CA ASN A 216 6.90 10.69 13.80
C ASN A 216 6.47 12.06 13.24
N GLN A 217 6.43 12.24 11.92
CA GLN A 217 6.09 13.50 11.25
C GLN A 217 4.71 13.47 10.59
N THR A 218 4.12 12.28 10.39
CA THR A 218 2.88 12.09 9.64
C THR A 218 1.68 12.86 10.18
N SER A 219 1.65 13.13 11.50
CA SER A 219 0.53 13.82 12.15
C SER A 219 0.26 15.18 11.53
N LYS A 220 1.31 15.93 11.14
CA LYS A 220 1.18 17.24 10.51
C LYS A 220 0.35 17.21 9.22
N ILE A 221 0.46 16.12 8.46
CA ILE A 221 -0.26 15.96 7.20
C ILE A 221 -1.63 15.33 7.47
N SER A 222 -1.69 14.26 8.26
CA SER A 222 -2.93 13.51 8.49
C SER A 222 -4.01 14.32 9.21
N THR A 223 -3.63 15.34 10.00
CA THR A 223 -4.58 16.24 10.68
C THR A 223 -4.89 17.51 9.90
N ASP A 224 -4.36 17.68 8.68
CA ASP A 224 -4.66 18.85 7.83
C ASP A 224 -6.15 18.88 7.45
N GLU A 225 -6.78 20.04 7.57
CA GLU A 225 -8.22 20.24 7.33
C GLU A 225 -8.69 19.76 5.95
N ARG A 226 -7.81 19.81 4.94
CA ARG A 226 -8.13 19.36 3.58
C ARG A 226 -8.29 17.84 3.49
N LEU A 227 -7.75 17.09 4.45
CA LEU A 227 -7.81 15.62 4.50
C LEU A 227 -8.85 15.09 5.52
N GLN A 228 -9.29 15.90 6.48
CA GLN A 228 -10.11 15.43 7.61
C GLN A 228 -11.45 14.81 7.21
N ASP A 229 -12.09 15.32 6.15
CA ASP A 229 -13.41 14.82 5.71
C ASP A 229 -13.32 13.64 4.73
N LEU A 230 -12.12 13.16 4.40
CA LEU A 230 -11.95 12.01 3.53
C LEU A 230 -12.31 10.72 4.28
N VAL A 231 -12.84 9.73 3.56
CA VAL A 231 -12.95 8.39 4.14
C VAL A 231 -11.52 7.86 4.32
N GLN A 232 -11.20 7.48 5.56
CA GLN A 232 -9.92 6.84 5.88
C GLN A 232 -10.03 5.34 5.67
N VAL A 233 -9.06 4.78 4.97
CA VAL A 233 -8.98 3.34 4.68
C VAL A 233 -7.77 2.77 5.37
N GLU A 234 -8.00 1.78 6.23
CA GLU A 234 -6.95 1.01 6.87
C GLU A 234 -6.70 -0.28 6.07
N LEU A 235 -5.41 -0.56 5.82
CA LEU A 235 -5.00 -1.79 5.16
C LEU A 235 -4.96 -2.93 6.19
N LYS A 236 -5.29 -4.15 5.75
CA LYS A 236 -5.06 -5.37 6.56
C LYS A 236 -3.61 -5.40 7.07
N MET A 237 -3.44 -5.86 8.31
CA MET A 237 -2.14 -5.97 8.95
C MET A 237 -1.19 -6.84 8.11
N ARG A 238 -0.02 -6.27 7.78
CA ARG A 238 0.99 -6.90 6.91
C ARG A 238 2.37 -6.60 7.45
N LYS A 239 3.27 -7.57 7.34
CA LYS A 239 4.67 -7.35 7.67
C LYS A 239 5.39 -6.63 6.52
N THR A 240 6.08 -5.55 6.84
CA THR A 240 6.92 -4.83 5.89
C THR A 240 8.22 -5.58 5.61
N CYS A 241 8.73 -5.40 4.40
CA CYS A 241 10.04 -5.86 3.97
C CYS A 241 11.06 -4.70 3.95
N PHE A 242 10.72 -3.55 4.53
CA PHE A 242 11.44 -2.31 4.30
C PHE A 242 12.77 -2.26 5.06
N TRP A 243 13.89 -2.36 4.35
CA TRP A 243 15.22 -2.51 4.96
C TRP A 243 15.73 -1.31 5.79
N ARG A 244 14.97 -0.20 5.87
CA ARG A 244 15.27 1.00 6.68
C ARG A 244 14.21 1.23 7.78
N HIS A 245 13.84 0.17 8.48
CA HIS A 245 12.93 0.24 9.63
C HIS A 245 13.37 1.30 10.66
N GLN A 246 12.38 1.94 11.27
CA GLN A 246 12.60 2.85 12.38
C GLN A 246 12.70 2.04 13.68
N LYS A 247 13.76 2.27 14.47
CA LYS A 247 13.99 1.54 15.72
C LYS A 247 12.79 1.71 16.67
N GLY A 248 12.30 0.60 17.21
CA GLY A 248 11.17 0.59 18.16
C GLY A 248 9.79 0.79 17.52
N LYS A 249 9.67 0.76 16.19
CA LYS A 249 8.37 0.72 15.50
C LYS A 249 8.00 -0.72 15.11
N PRO A 250 6.71 -1.06 15.07
CA PRO A 250 6.25 -2.38 14.62
C PRO A 250 6.72 -2.71 13.20
N ASP A 251 6.88 -4.00 12.91
CA ASP A 251 7.11 -4.51 11.55
C ASP A 251 5.85 -4.46 10.68
N THR A 252 4.75 -3.89 11.18
CA THR A 252 3.50 -3.68 10.44
C THR A 252 3.44 -2.33 9.71
N TYR A 253 4.45 -1.49 9.94
CA TYR A 253 4.54 -0.14 9.37
C TYR A 253 5.13 -0.18 7.97
N LEU A 254 4.25 -0.28 6.98
CA LEU A 254 4.59 -0.36 5.55
C LEU A 254 5.34 0.87 5.06
N SER A 255 6.26 0.67 4.12
CA SER A 255 6.75 1.75 3.26
C SER A 255 5.66 2.21 2.29
N THR A 256 5.78 3.43 1.76
CA THR A 256 4.76 4.01 0.87
C THR A 256 4.49 3.14 -0.37
N ILE A 257 5.52 2.56 -0.99
CA ILE A 257 5.32 1.69 -2.16
C ILE A 257 4.62 0.38 -1.80
N GLU A 258 4.88 -0.19 -0.62
CA GLU A 258 4.17 -1.38 -0.13
C GLU A 258 2.71 -1.05 0.16
N ALA A 259 2.44 0.08 0.82
CA ALA A 259 1.07 0.53 1.08
C ALA A 259 0.28 0.71 -0.22
N ILE A 260 0.88 1.32 -1.24
CA ILE A 260 0.27 1.46 -2.57
C ILE A 260 0.01 0.09 -3.19
N PHE A 261 1.00 -0.80 -3.21
CA PHE A 261 0.87 -2.15 -3.79
C PHE A 261 -0.26 -2.94 -3.11
N TYR A 262 -0.27 -2.99 -1.79
CA TYR A 262 -1.26 -3.76 -1.04
C TYR A 262 -2.66 -3.16 -1.13
N PHE A 263 -2.79 -1.82 -1.14
CA PHE A 263 -4.06 -1.17 -1.43
C PHE A 263 -4.59 -1.60 -2.80
N LEU A 264 -3.77 -1.53 -3.84
CA LEU A 264 -4.20 -1.86 -5.21
C LEU A 264 -4.57 -3.33 -5.36
N LYS A 265 -3.83 -4.24 -4.72
CA LYS A 265 -4.15 -5.66 -4.70
C LYS A 265 -5.51 -5.92 -4.03
N ASP A 266 -5.71 -5.40 -2.82
CA ASP A 266 -6.97 -5.54 -2.10
C ASP A 266 -8.14 -4.88 -2.87
N PHE A 267 -7.89 -3.73 -3.49
CA PHE A 267 -8.86 -3.03 -4.32
C PHE A 267 -9.25 -3.83 -5.57
N HIS A 268 -8.29 -4.50 -6.21
CA HIS A 268 -8.55 -5.37 -7.34
C HIS A 268 -9.41 -6.56 -6.94
N GLU A 269 -9.05 -7.26 -5.87
CA GLU A 269 -9.78 -8.44 -5.38
C GLU A 269 -11.19 -8.07 -4.87
N HIS A 270 -11.33 -6.98 -4.11
CA HIS A 270 -12.58 -6.65 -3.41
C HIS A 270 -13.48 -5.66 -4.15
N CYS A 271 -12.92 -4.73 -4.93
CA CYS A 271 -13.71 -3.69 -5.61
C CYS A 271 -13.85 -3.94 -7.11
N LEU A 272 -12.81 -4.44 -7.78
CA LEU A 272 -12.90 -4.83 -9.19
C LEU A 272 -13.51 -6.23 -9.36
N VAL A 273 -13.42 -7.08 -8.32
CA VAL A 273 -13.94 -8.46 -8.31
C VAL A 273 -13.35 -9.25 -9.48
N GLN A 274 -12.04 -9.13 -9.65
CA GLN A 274 -11.24 -9.79 -10.68
C GLN A 274 -10.14 -10.63 -10.02
N ASP A 275 -9.70 -11.67 -10.72
CA ASP A 275 -8.58 -12.48 -10.27
C ASP A 275 -7.26 -11.73 -10.46
N TYR A 276 -6.48 -11.62 -9.38
CA TYR A 276 -5.19 -10.94 -9.42
C TYR A 276 -4.13 -11.81 -10.11
N HIS A 277 -3.60 -11.34 -11.23
CA HIS A 277 -2.58 -12.05 -12.00
C HIS A 277 -1.21 -11.34 -12.01
N GLY A 278 -1.00 -10.35 -11.16
CA GLY A 278 0.27 -9.63 -11.01
C GLY A 278 0.29 -8.27 -11.72
N GLU A 279 -0.89 -7.70 -11.95
CA GLU A 279 -1.12 -6.43 -12.65
C GLU A 279 -0.25 -5.29 -12.10
N TYR A 280 0.02 -5.32 -10.79
CA TYR A 280 0.74 -4.26 -10.09
C TYR A 280 2.04 -4.72 -9.45
N ASP A 281 2.46 -5.97 -9.66
CA ASP A 281 3.68 -6.52 -9.06
C ASP A 281 4.89 -5.66 -9.43
N ASN A 282 4.95 -5.20 -10.68
CA ASN A 282 6.02 -4.34 -11.17
C ASN A 282 6.11 -2.97 -10.47
N LEU A 283 5.13 -2.53 -9.66
CA LEU A 283 5.32 -1.37 -8.76
C LEU A 283 6.47 -1.59 -7.78
N LEU A 284 6.73 -2.85 -7.44
CA LEU A 284 7.81 -3.25 -6.56
C LEU A 284 9.12 -3.51 -7.32
N PHE A 285 9.21 -3.23 -8.63
CA PHE A 285 10.41 -3.49 -9.44
C PHE A 285 11.69 -2.90 -8.85
N PHE A 286 11.71 -1.59 -8.57
CA PHE A 286 12.87 -0.96 -7.92
C PHE A 286 13.03 -1.42 -6.47
N TYR A 287 11.91 -1.63 -5.77
CA TYR A 287 11.89 -1.99 -4.36
C TYR A 287 12.54 -3.36 -4.11
N SER A 288 12.14 -4.39 -4.86
CA SER A 288 12.66 -5.75 -4.75
C SER A 288 14.15 -5.80 -5.09
N TYR A 289 14.59 -5.05 -6.11
CA TYR A 289 15.99 -4.98 -6.49
C TYR A 289 16.82 -4.35 -5.36
N LEU A 290 16.43 -3.18 -4.88
CA LEU A 290 17.13 -2.48 -3.80
C LEU A 290 17.14 -3.30 -2.50
N HIS A 291 16.03 -3.97 -2.18
CA HIS A 291 15.96 -4.92 -1.08
C HIS A 291 16.99 -6.04 -1.25
N SER A 292 17.07 -6.67 -2.43
CA SER A 292 18.04 -7.72 -2.71
C SER A 292 19.49 -7.26 -2.55
N VAL A 293 19.82 -6.05 -3.02
CA VAL A 293 21.17 -5.46 -2.91
C VAL A 293 21.54 -5.23 -1.45
N VAL A 294 20.61 -4.69 -0.66
CA VAL A 294 20.85 -4.43 0.77
C VAL A 294 20.96 -5.73 1.57
N THR A 295 20.11 -6.71 1.29
CA THR A 295 20.15 -8.02 1.95
C THR A 295 21.47 -8.73 1.66
N LYS A 296 21.90 -8.78 0.39
CA LYS A 296 23.22 -9.33 0.02
C LYS A 296 24.36 -8.62 0.77
N ALA A 297 24.33 -7.29 0.85
CA ALA A 297 25.35 -6.53 1.57
C ALA A 297 25.35 -6.82 3.09
N LYS A 298 24.18 -7.00 3.70
CA LYS A 298 24.05 -7.37 5.12
C LYS A 298 24.59 -8.77 5.41
N THR A 299 24.25 -9.74 4.56
CA THR A 299 24.77 -11.12 4.66
C THR A 299 26.29 -11.15 4.54
N LEU A 300 26.86 -10.43 3.57
CA LEU A 300 28.32 -10.31 3.41
C LEU A 300 29.00 -9.62 4.61
N ALA A 301 28.30 -8.71 5.29
CA ALA A 301 28.80 -8.03 6.48
C ALA A 301 28.58 -8.82 7.78
N GLY A 302 28.05 -10.05 7.72
CA GLY A 302 27.75 -10.87 8.91
C GLY A 302 26.64 -10.32 9.81
N LYS A 303 25.79 -9.44 9.28
CA LYS A 303 24.68 -8.79 10.00
C LYS A 303 23.35 -9.39 9.53
N CYS A 304 23.04 -10.61 9.99
CA CYS A 304 21.70 -11.20 9.86
C CYS A 304 20.89 -10.89 11.11
#